data_AF-A0A6B3GWR5-F1
#
_entry.id   AF-A0A6B3GWR5-F1
#
_cell.length_a   1.000
_cell.length_b   1.000
_cell.length_c   1.000
_cell.angle_alpha   90.00
_cell.angle_beta   90.00
_cell.angle_gamma   90.00
#
_symmetry.space_group_name_H-M   'P 1'
#
loop_
_entity.id
_entity.type
_entity.pdbx_description
1 polymer ?
#
loop_
_entity_poly.entity_id
_entity_poly.type
_entity_poly.pdbx_seq_one_letter_code
_entity_poly.pdbx_strand_id
1 'polypeptide(L)'
;LHWTNSGATPYDMYQNIMDGAIAQPIGKSSQAGNFGRFKNAEATAALKEYANATTDAARTKALNTLQKIFVEQAPMIPTAAAPIGAEFSTKNWIGWPSEANPYAPPQHTQRTALEIVLNLKPSTK
;
A
#
# COMPACT_ATOMS: atom_id res chain seq x y z
N LEU A 1 -11.36 -11.41 1.89
CA LEU A 1 -10.67 -10.21 2.40
C LEU A 1 -9.24 -10.23 1.86
N HIS A 2 -8.68 -9.10 1.44
CA HIS A 2 -7.29 -9.01 0.96
C HIS A 2 -6.72 -7.62 1.29
N TRP A 3 -5.41 -7.53 1.51
CA TRP A 3 -4.71 -6.26 1.73
C TRP A 3 -4.57 -5.47 0.43
N THR A 4 -4.87 -4.18 0.43
CA THR A 4 -4.46 -3.34 -0.69
C THR A 4 -2.95 -3.08 -0.61
N ASN A 5 -2.34 -2.72 -1.73
CA ASN A 5 -0.99 -2.18 -1.68
C ASN A 5 -0.95 -0.93 -0.80
N SER A 6 0.13 -0.81 -0.04
CA SER A 6 0.54 0.42 0.64
C SER A 6 1.58 1.14 -0.20
N GLY A 7 1.66 2.45 -0.08
CA GLY A 7 2.66 3.23 -0.81
C GLY A 7 2.69 4.68 -0.37
N ALA A 8 3.53 5.47 -1.04
CA ALA A 8 3.73 6.87 -0.69
C ALA A 8 2.53 7.74 -1.07
N THR A 9 1.63 7.25 -1.94
CA THR A 9 0.49 8.01 -2.44
C THR A 9 -0.77 7.15 -2.56
N PRO A 10 -1.98 7.74 -2.56
CA PRO A 10 -3.23 6.98 -2.75
C PRO A 10 -3.31 6.22 -4.08
N TYR A 11 -2.47 6.57 -5.05
CA TYR A 11 -2.36 5.86 -6.33
C TYR A 11 -2.10 4.37 -6.15
N ASP A 12 -1.22 3.97 -5.24
CA ASP A 12 -0.84 2.57 -5.06
C ASP A 12 -2.04 1.69 -4.70
N MET A 13 -2.96 2.22 -3.87
CA MET A 13 -4.21 1.56 -3.53
C MET A 13 -5.12 1.45 -4.75
N TYR A 14 -5.36 2.56 -5.47
CA TYR A 14 -6.25 2.57 -6.64
C TYR A 14 -5.73 1.67 -7.77
N GLN A 15 -4.42 1.66 -8.01
CA GLN A 15 -3.77 0.82 -9.01
C GLN A 15 -3.96 -0.66 -8.67
N ASN A 16 -3.73 -1.04 -7.40
CA ASN A 16 -3.90 -2.40 -6.94
C ASN A 16 -5.36 -2.90 -7.04
N ILE A 17 -6.35 -2.01 -7.05
CA ILE A 17 -7.77 -2.39 -7.11
C ILE A 17 -8.32 -2.32 -8.52
N MET A 18 -8.02 -1.24 -9.26
CA MET A 18 -8.77 -0.84 -10.46
C MET A 18 -7.97 -0.94 -11.77
N ASP A 19 -6.65 -1.16 -11.72
CA ASP A 19 -5.84 -1.16 -12.93
C ASP A 19 -6.20 -2.34 -13.85
N GLY A 20 -6.76 -2.03 -15.02
CA GLY A 20 -7.07 -3.03 -16.02
C GLY A 20 -5.82 -3.68 -16.63
N ALA A 21 -4.66 -3.01 -16.59
CA ALA A 21 -3.42 -3.50 -17.17
C ALA A 21 -2.82 -4.69 -16.39
N ILE A 22 -3.13 -4.80 -15.10
CA ILE A 22 -2.67 -5.92 -14.25
C ILE A 22 -3.73 -7.02 -14.08
N ALA A 23 -4.93 -6.82 -14.62
CA ALA A 23 -6.05 -7.74 -14.45
C ALA A 23 -5.76 -9.09 -15.15
N GLN A 24 -5.92 -10.19 -14.42
CA GLN A 24 -5.79 -11.53 -14.98
C GLN A 24 -7.15 -12.14 -15.34
N PRO A 25 -7.23 -13.01 -16.36
CA PRO A 25 -8.45 -13.76 -16.68
C PRO A 25 -8.99 -14.56 -15.48
N ILE A 26 -10.30 -14.84 -15.50
CA ILE A 26 -10.93 -15.73 -14.52
C ILE A 26 -10.25 -17.11 -14.58
N GLY A 27 -9.97 -17.70 -13.41
CA GLY A 27 -9.24 -18.96 -13.29
C GLY A 27 -7.71 -18.81 -13.32
N LYS A 28 -7.17 -17.61 -13.52
CA LYS A 28 -5.74 -17.31 -13.36
C LYS A 28 -5.50 -16.52 -12.07
N SER A 29 -4.41 -16.85 -11.39
CA SER A 29 -3.97 -16.12 -10.19
C SER A 29 -3.57 -14.70 -10.55
N SER A 30 -4.01 -13.71 -9.77
CA SER A 30 -3.79 -12.29 -10.02
C SER A 30 -2.86 -11.69 -8.96
N GLN A 31 -1.59 -12.13 -8.95
CA GLN A 31 -0.65 -11.79 -7.88
C GLN A 31 -0.31 -10.28 -7.81
N ALA A 32 -0.41 -9.58 -8.94
CA ALA A 32 -0.08 -8.15 -9.03
C ALA A 32 -1.19 -7.22 -8.50
N GLY A 33 -2.43 -7.69 -8.41
CA GLY A 33 -3.59 -6.88 -8.03
C GLY A 33 -4.83 -7.15 -8.87
N ASN A 34 -5.77 -6.21 -8.84
CA ASN A 34 -7.10 -6.25 -9.45
C ASN A 34 -7.80 -7.60 -9.25
N PHE A 35 -7.84 -8.06 -7.99
CA PHE A 35 -8.41 -9.34 -7.62
C PHE A 35 -9.91 -9.44 -7.94
N GLY A 36 -10.60 -8.30 -7.98
CA GLY A 36 -12.02 -8.21 -8.37
C GLY A 36 -12.28 -8.32 -9.87
N ARG A 37 -11.23 -8.29 -10.70
CA ARG A 37 -11.32 -8.24 -12.19
C ARG A 37 -12.17 -7.06 -12.64
N PHE A 38 -12.06 -5.95 -11.92
CA PHE A 38 -12.71 -4.71 -12.27
C PHE A 38 -12.20 -4.22 -13.62
N LYS A 39 -13.13 -3.81 -14.48
CA LYS A 39 -12.83 -3.34 -15.83
C LYS A 39 -13.47 -1.97 -16.02
N ASN A 40 -12.63 -0.94 -16.06
CA ASN A 40 -13.04 0.41 -16.38
C ASN A 40 -11.90 1.09 -17.15
N ALA A 41 -12.16 1.45 -18.41
CA ALA A 41 -11.17 2.05 -19.29
C ALA A 41 -10.73 3.45 -18.82
N GLU A 42 -11.66 4.22 -18.24
CA GLU A 42 -11.37 5.55 -17.68
C GLU A 42 -10.48 5.45 -16.45
N ALA A 43 -10.74 4.50 -15.54
CA ALA A 43 -9.88 4.25 -14.39
C ALA A 43 -8.46 3.85 -14.82
N THR A 44 -8.35 2.95 -15.81
CA THR A 44 -7.04 2.52 -16.35
C THR A 44 -6.29 3.69 -17.00
N ALA A 45 -6.99 4.56 -17.74
CA ALA A 45 -6.42 5.75 -18.33
C ALA A 45 -5.95 6.75 -17.26
N ALA A 46 -6.77 7.03 -16.25
CA ALA A 46 -6.41 7.93 -15.16
C ALA A 46 -5.21 7.42 -14.33
N LEU A 47 -5.10 6.10 -14.10
CA LEU A 47 -3.92 5.51 -13.47
C LEU A 47 -2.66 5.72 -14.32
N LYS A 48 -2.76 5.55 -15.65
CA LYS A 48 -1.65 5.83 -16.56
C LYS A 48 -1.28 7.32 -16.57
N GLU A 49 -2.26 8.22 -16.57
CA GLU A 49 -2.03 9.66 -16.48
C GLU A 49 -1.31 10.04 -15.18
N TYR A 50 -1.75 9.51 -14.04
CA TYR A 50 -1.08 9.74 -12.76
C TYR A 50 0.38 9.29 -12.80
N ALA A 51 0.65 8.09 -13.31
CA ALA A 51 2.00 7.53 -13.37
C ALA A 51 2.96 8.33 -14.26
N ASN A 52 2.44 9.04 -15.27
CA ASN A 52 3.23 9.86 -16.19
C ASN A 52 3.18 11.37 -15.86
N ALA A 53 2.44 11.76 -14.81
CA ALA A 53 2.26 13.16 -14.46
C ALA A 53 3.54 13.78 -13.87
N THR A 54 3.96 14.90 -14.44
CA THR A 54 5.12 15.68 -13.97
C THR A 54 4.75 16.81 -13.00
N THR A 55 3.45 17.04 -12.78
CA THR A 55 2.94 18.10 -11.90
C THR A 55 1.92 17.57 -10.90
N ASP A 56 1.81 18.23 -9.74
CA ASP A 56 0.80 17.88 -8.73
C ASP A 56 -0.62 18.13 -9.22
N ALA A 57 -0.84 19.15 -10.06
CA ALA A 57 -2.15 19.43 -10.64
C ALA A 57 -2.63 18.27 -11.53
N ALA A 58 -1.75 17.70 -12.36
CA ALA A 58 -2.08 16.54 -13.18
C ALA A 58 -2.32 15.29 -12.33
N ARG A 59 -1.49 15.04 -11.30
CA ARG A 59 -1.71 13.95 -10.33
C ARG A 59 -3.06 14.08 -9.62
N THR A 60 -3.39 15.28 -9.16
CA THR A 60 -4.66 15.56 -8.46
C THR A 60 -5.87 15.32 -9.35
N LYS A 61 -5.80 15.79 -10.61
CA LYS A 61 -6.89 15.54 -11.59
C LYS A 61 -7.14 14.05 -11.79
N ALA A 62 -6.08 13.26 -11.99
CA ALA A 62 -6.18 11.81 -12.15
C ALA A 62 -6.75 11.13 -10.90
N LEU A 63 -6.27 11.51 -9.69
CA LEU A 63 -6.81 10.96 -8.44
C LEU A 63 -8.29 11.29 -8.23
N ASN A 64 -8.74 12.48 -8.61
CA ASN A 64 -10.16 12.85 -8.52
C ASN A 64 -11.03 11.97 -9.41
N THR A 65 -10.59 11.66 -10.63
CA THR A 65 -11.29 10.71 -11.51
C THR A 65 -11.35 9.32 -10.88
N LEU A 66 -10.23 8.82 -10.35
CA LEU A 66 -10.16 7.51 -9.70
C LEU A 66 -11.08 7.41 -8.47
N GLN A 67 -11.06 8.44 -7.63
CA GLN A 67 -11.91 8.51 -6.44
C GLN A 67 -13.39 8.53 -6.80
N LYS A 68 -13.78 9.31 -7.82
CA LYS A 68 -15.16 9.35 -8.31
C LYS A 68 -15.63 7.96 -8.74
N ILE A 69 -14.86 7.28 -9.60
CA ILE A 69 -15.17 5.92 -10.06
C ILE A 69 -15.25 4.94 -8.89
N PHE A 70 -14.34 5.05 -7.94
CA PHE A 70 -14.31 4.18 -6.76
C PHE A 70 -15.59 4.30 -5.93
N VAL A 71 -16.07 5.53 -5.69
CA VAL A 71 -17.30 5.79 -4.94
C VAL A 71 -18.54 5.36 -5.73
N GLU A 72 -18.60 5.65 -7.02
CA GLU A 72 -19.77 5.37 -7.85
C GLU A 72 -19.95 3.87 -8.16
N GLN A 73 -18.85 3.12 -8.31
CA GLN A 73 -18.89 1.73 -8.77
C GLN A 73 -18.48 0.71 -7.71
N ALA A 74 -17.98 1.16 -6.55
CA ALA A 74 -17.58 0.33 -5.41
C ALA A 74 -16.81 -0.95 -5.79
N PRO A 75 -15.68 -0.85 -6.56
CA PRO A 75 -14.92 -2.02 -7.02
C PRO A 75 -14.31 -2.83 -5.86
N MET A 76 -14.20 -2.22 -4.69
CA MET A 76 -13.83 -2.82 -3.42
C MET A 76 -14.57 -2.07 -2.30
N ILE A 77 -14.93 -2.77 -1.23
CA ILE A 77 -15.55 -2.18 -0.03
C ILE A 77 -14.48 -2.13 1.08
N PRO A 78 -14.00 -0.94 1.48
CA PRO A 78 -13.07 -0.81 2.60
C PRO A 78 -13.73 -1.25 3.90
N THR A 79 -13.03 -2.04 4.72
CA THR A 79 -13.56 -2.57 5.99
C THR A 79 -12.78 -2.08 7.21
N ALA A 80 -11.45 -2.00 7.11
CA ALA A 80 -10.59 -1.50 8.17
C ALA A 80 -9.31 -0.90 7.59
N ALA A 81 -8.77 0.11 8.26
CA ALA A 81 -7.40 0.57 8.10
C ALA A 81 -6.55 -0.13 9.17
N ALA A 82 -5.88 -1.23 8.82
CA ALA A 82 -5.12 -1.98 9.81
C ALA A 82 -3.80 -1.30 10.16
N PRO A 83 -3.40 -1.29 11.45
CA PRO A 83 -2.16 -0.68 11.87
C PRO A 83 -0.95 -1.50 11.43
N ILE A 84 0.14 -0.80 11.13
CA ILE A 84 1.48 -1.40 11.12
C ILE A 84 1.92 -1.51 12.58
N GLY A 85 1.75 -2.68 13.17
CA GLY A 85 2.04 -2.94 14.58
C GLY A 85 3.09 -4.01 14.78
N ALA A 86 3.74 -3.98 15.95
CA ALA A 86 4.62 -5.05 16.41
C ALA A 86 4.64 -5.12 17.93
N GLU A 87 4.94 -6.31 18.43
CA GLU A 87 5.32 -6.56 19.82
C GLU A 87 6.75 -7.07 19.83
N PHE A 88 7.55 -6.60 20.79
CA PHE A 88 8.94 -7.01 20.91
C PHE A 88 9.35 -7.11 22.38
N SER A 89 10.32 -8.00 22.64
CA SER A 89 10.90 -8.16 23.98
C SER A 89 12.20 -7.37 24.08
N THR A 90 12.35 -6.68 25.22
CA THR A 90 13.61 -6.00 25.56
C THR A 90 14.55 -6.88 26.40
N LYS A 91 14.25 -8.17 26.56
CA LYS A 91 15.05 -9.08 27.40
C LYS A 91 16.49 -9.22 26.87
N ASN A 92 16.64 -9.43 25.57
CA ASN A 92 17.94 -9.68 24.94
C ASN A 92 18.37 -8.55 23.99
N TRP A 93 17.42 -7.75 23.50
CA TRP A 93 17.66 -6.75 22.47
C TRP A 93 16.95 -5.45 22.82
N ILE A 94 17.68 -4.34 22.73
CA ILE A 94 17.17 -2.98 22.90
C ILE A 94 17.40 -2.17 21.63
N GLY A 95 16.81 -0.96 21.56
CA GLY A 95 16.92 -0.08 20.39
C GLY A 95 15.80 -0.27 19.36
N TRP A 96 14.74 -0.99 19.70
CA TRP A 96 13.54 -1.12 18.86
C TRP A 96 12.94 0.26 18.48
N PRO A 97 12.34 0.40 17.29
CA PRO A 97 11.61 1.61 16.94
C PRO A 97 10.50 1.89 17.95
N SER A 98 10.32 3.17 18.26
CA SER A 98 9.30 3.64 19.20
C SER A 98 8.79 5.01 18.76
N GLU A 99 7.74 5.52 19.40
CA GLU A 99 7.26 6.88 19.13
C GLU A 99 8.34 7.95 19.38
N ALA A 100 9.18 7.77 20.40
CA ALA A 100 10.29 8.67 20.71
C ALA A 100 11.48 8.55 19.74
N ASN A 101 11.58 7.44 19.00
CA ASN A 101 12.62 7.21 18.00
C ASN A 101 12.05 6.40 16.82
N PRO A 102 11.25 7.03 15.94
CA PRO A 102 10.45 6.34 14.92
C PRO A 102 11.25 6.10 13.62
N TYR A 103 12.46 5.55 13.73
CA TYR A 103 13.37 5.40 12.59
C TYR A 103 12.91 4.35 11.56
N ALA A 104 12.04 3.39 11.93
CA ALA A 104 11.47 2.40 11.02
C ALA A 104 10.09 1.90 11.49
N PRO A 105 9.17 1.51 10.59
CA PRO A 105 7.94 0.81 10.96
C PRO A 105 8.25 -0.55 11.60
N PRO A 106 7.71 -0.87 12.80
CA PRO A 106 8.25 -1.96 13.61
C PRO A 106 7.76 -3.36 13.17
N GLN A 107 6.80 -3.46 12.26
CA GLN A 107 6.25 -4.74 11.80
C GLN A 107 7.27 -5.52 10.96
N HIS A 108 7.58 -6.74 11.38
CA HIS A 108 8.65 -7.58 10.79
C HIS A 108 8.45 -7.98 9.32
N THR A 109 7.23 -7.88 8.79
CA THR A 109 6.93 -8.17 7.38
C THR A 109 7.19 -6.99 6.43
N GLN A 110 7.56 -5.82 6.98
CA GLN A 110 7.83 -4.64 6.18
C GLN A 110 9.20 -4.72 5.51
N ARG A 111 9.36 -4.04 4.37
CA ARG A 111 10.64 -4.00 3.63
C ARG A 111 11.79 -3.39 4.44
N THR A 112 11.47 -2.61 5.47
CA THR A 112 12.41 -1.96 6.39
C THR A 112 12.87 -2.85 7.55
N ALA A 113 12.44 -4.12 7.63
CA ALA A 113 12.77 -4.98 8.77
C ALA A 113 14.28 -5.15 9.00
N LEU A 114 15.09 -5.12 7.93
CA LEU A 114 16.55 -5.18 8.04
C LEU A 114 17.13 -3.97 8.80
N GLU A 115 16.59 -2.77 8.58
CA GLU A 115 17.05 -1.56 9.26
C GLU A 115 16.86 -1.66 10.78
N ILE A 116 15.77 -2.29 11.23
CA ILE A 116 15.54 -2.57 12.65
C ILE A 116 16.68 -3.44 13.18
N VAL A 117 16.93 -4.58 12.53
CA VAL A 117 17.99 -5.52 12.96
C VAL A 117 19.34 -4.84 13.06
N LEU A 118 19.68 -3.95 12.12
CA LEU A 118 20.94 -3.20 12.11
C LEU A 118 21.06 -2.17 13.23
N ASN A 119 19.93 -1.69 13.78
CA ASN A 119 19.91 -0.72 14.88
C ASN A 119 19.76 -1.37 16.27
N LEU A 120 19.42 -2.66 16.34
CA LEU A 120 19.32 -3.38 17.61
C LEU A 120 20.69 -3.53 18.27
N LYS A 121 20.68 -3.47 19.60
CA LYS A 121 21.86 -3.69 20.44
C LYS A 121 21.57 -4.77 21.48
N PRO A 122 22.55 -5.60 21.86
CA PRO A 122 22.39 -6.52 22.97
C PRO A 122 21.96 -5.75 24.23
N SER A 123 21.00 -6.32 24.96
CA SER A 123 20.67 -5.85 26.31
C SER A 123 21.86 -6.12 27.23
N THR A 124 22.23 -5.13 28.05
CA THR A 124 23.29 -5.26 29.07
C THR A 124 22.74 -5.66 30.45
N LYS A 125 21.44 -5.94 30.54
CA LYS A 125 20.76 -6.45 31.73
C LYS A 125 20.70 -7.97 31.73
#